data_AF-A0A127SHG7-F1
#
_entry.id   AF-A0A127SHG7-F1
#
_cell.length_a   1.000
_cell.length_b   1.000
_cell.length_c   1.000
_cell.angle_alpha   90.00
_cell.angle_beta   90.00
_cell.angle_gamma   90.00
#
_symmetry.space_group_name_H-M   'P 1'
#
loop_
_entity.id
_entity.type
_entity.pdbx_description
1 polymer ?
#
loop_
_entity_poly.entity_id
_entity_poly.type
_entity_poly.pdbx_seq_one_letter_code
_entity_poly.pdbx_strand_id
1 'polypeptide(L)' 'ESTTNGKQDIYYVLTTTELIGMIRKAGIRFENLEIEATDMPFGIGSGAGVIFGVTGGVTEAVLRRLR' A
#
# COMPACT_ATOMS: atom_id res chain seq x y z
N GLU A 1 13.26 14.30 -6.83
CA GLU A 1 12.94 12.86 -6.79
C GLU A 1 13.61 12.24 -5.58
N SER A 2 12.96 11.30 -4.91
CA SER A 2 13.52 10.64 -3.72
C SER A 2 14.57 9.63 -4.16
N THR A 3 15.82 9.85 -3.76
CA THR A 3 16.95 8.99 -4.12
C THR A 3 17.86 8.76 -2.92
N THR A 4 18.28 7.51 -2.72
CA THR A 4 19.23 7.10 -1.68
C THR A 4 20.43 6.42 -2.33
N ASN A 5 21.64 6.90 -2.04
CA ASN A 5 22.90 6.35 -2.59
C ASN A 5 22.91 6.24 -4.13
N GLY A 6 22.33 7.24 -4.82
CA GLY A 6 22.27 7.28 -6.28
C GLY A 6 21.24 6.34 -6.91
N LYS A 7 20.38 5.68 -6.11
CA LYS A 7 19.26 4.85 -6.59
C LYS A 7 17.94 5.55 -6.29
N GLN A 8 16.96 5.43 -7.19
CA GLN A 8 15.60 5.89 -6.92
C GLN A 8 14.97 5.05 -5.82
N ASP A 9 14.32 5.71 -4.86
CA ASP A 9 13.64 5.02 -3.77
C ASP A 9 12.36 4.33 -4.27
N ILE A 10 11.73 4.88 -5.32
CA ILE A 10 10.53 4.34 -5.97
C ILE A 10 10.79 4.29 -7.48
N TYR A 11 10.72 3.08 -8.05
CA TYR A 11 10.96 2.86 -9.49
C TYR A 11 9.68 2.96 -10.33
N TYR A 12 8.56 2.48 -9.80
CA TYR A 12 7.29 2.40 -10.51
C TYR A 12 6.14 2.78 -9.58
N VAL A 13 5.13 3.43 -10.14
CA VAL A 13 3.86 3.74 -9.48
C VAL A 13 2.76 3.19 -10.36
N LEU A 14 1.94 2.31 -9.80
CA LEU A 14 0.77 1.75 -10.47
C LEU A 14 -0.49 2.28 -9.81
N THR A 15 -1.40 2.80 -10.63
CA THR A 15 -2.75 3.17 -10.21
C THR A 15 -3.62 1.92 -10.04
N THR A 16 -4.72 2.07 -9.29
CA THR A 16 -5.69 0.98 -9.08
C THR A 16 -6.23 0.43 -10.40
N THR A 17 -6.50 1.29 -11.38
CA THR A 17 -7.04 0.87 -12.69
C THR A 17 -6.01 0.13 -13.54
N GLU A 18 -4.73 0.51 -13.47
CA GLU A 18 -3.64 -0.20 -14.15
C GLU A 18 -3.46 -1.61 -13.57
N LEU A 19 -3.46 -1.74 -12.23
CA LEU A 19 -3.36 -3.02 -11.55
C LEU A 19 -4.54 -3.94 -11.92
N ILE A 20 -5.77 -3.42 -11.90
CA ILE A 20 -6.97 -4.17 -12.36
C ILE A 20 -6.78 -4.64 -13.80
N GLY A 21 -6.24 -3.79 -14.67
CA GLY A 21 -5.92 -4.15 -16.06
C GLY A 21 -4.93 -5.31 -16.16
N MET A 22 -3.88 -5.32 -15.32
CA MET A 22 -2.89 -6.40 -15.28
C MET A 22 -3.49 -7.72 -14.80
N ILE A 23 -4.28 -7.70 -13.72
CA ILE A 23 -4.96 -8.88 -13.16
C ILE A 23 -5.83 -9.55 -14.24
N ARG A 24 -6.63 -8.74 -14.95
CA ARG A 24 -7.50 -9.24 -16.03
C ARG A 24 -6.71 -9.79 -17.21
N LYS A 25 -5.62 -9.14 -17.61
CA LYS A 25 -4.75 -9.61 -18.72
C LYS A 25 -4.01 -10.91 -18.37
N ALA A 26 -3.68 -11.11 -17.10
CA ALA A 26 -3.07 -12.34 -16.61
C ALA A 26 -4.06 -13.52 -16.52
N GLY A 27 -5.36 -13.29 -16.74
CA GLY A 27 -6.39 -14.32 -16.62
C GLY A 27 -6.69 -14.74 -15.17
N ILE A 28 -6.32 -13.91 -14.19
CA ILE A 28 -6.52 -14.19 -12.77
C ILE A 28 -7.98 -13.87 -12.40
N ARG A 29 -8.67 -14.87 -11.83
CA ARG A 29 -9.98 -14.68 -11.18
C ARG A 29 -9.77 -14.23 -9.74
N PHE A 30 -9.77 -12.92 -9.52
CA PHE A 30 -9.43 -12.31 -8.24
C PHE A 30 -10.35 -12.76 -7.10
N GLU A 31 -11.63 -12.98 -7.39
CA GLU A 31 -12.65 -13.47 -6.47
C GLU A 31 -12.38 -14.87 -5.91
N ASN A 32 -11.54 -15.66 -6.58
CA ASN A 32 -11.23 -17.04 -6.21
C ASN A 32 -9.86 -17.17 -5.53
N LEU A 33 -9.17 -16.05 -5.27
CA LEU A 33 -7.87 -16.09 -4.61
C LEU A 33 -8.04 -16.41 -3.12
N GLU A 34 -7.19 -17.30 -2.62
CA GLU A 34 -7.08 -17.53 -1.19
C GLU A 34 -6.44 -16.31 -0.51
N ILE A 35 -6.88 -16.00 0.70
CA ILE A 35 -6.35 -14.89 1.48
C ILE A 35 -5.00 -15.32 2.04
N GLU A 36 -3.96 -14.56 1.73
CA GLU A 36 -2.61 -14.75 2.26
C GLU A 36 -2.19 -13.55 3.12
N ALA A 37 -1.28 -13.81 4.06
CA ALA A 37 -0.66 -12.77 4.85
C ALA A 37 0.38 -12.00 4.02
N THR A 38 0.57 -10.73 4.32
CA THR A 38 1.60 -9.89 3.71
C THR A 38 3.00 -10.24 4.25
N ASP A 39 4.02 -10.02 3.42
CA ASP A 39 5.40 -10.33 3.75
C ASP A 39 6.01 -9.42 4.81
N MET A 40 6.90 -9.97 5.63
CA MET A 40 7.71 -9.19 6.58
C MET A 40 8.83 -8.43 5.86
N PRO A 41 9.16 -7.20 6.30
CA PRO A 41 8.69 -6.50 7.52
C PRO A 41 7.38 -5.72 7.34
N PHE A 42 6.80 -5.70 6.14
CA PHE A 42 5.63 -4.87 5.81
C PHE A 42 4.30 -5.46 6.26
N GLY A 43 4.30 -6.70 6.77
CA GLY A 43 3.10 -7.39 7.21
C GLY A 43 2.45 -6.84 8.47
N ILE A 44 3.17 -6.02 9.25
CA ILE A 44 2.67 -5.44 10.49
C ILE A 44 2.36 -3.95 10.28
N GLY A 45 1.09 -3.64 10.03
CA GLY A 45 0.58 -2.27 10.00
C GLY A 45 0.06 -1.83 11.37
N SER A 46 0.32 -0.58 11.77
CA SER A 46 -0.36 -0.01 12.93
C SER A 46 -1.81 0.35 12.58
N GLY A 47 -2.73 0.29 13.54
CA GLY A 47 -4.12 0.74 13.33
C GLY A 47 -4.24 2.23 12.95
N ALA A 48 -3.20 3.03 13.20
CA ALA A 48 -3.10 4.41 12.74
C ALA A 48 -2.75 4.51 11.25
N GLY A 49 -2.00 3.56 10.69
CA GLY A 49 -1.70 3.50 9.25
C GLY A 49 -2.94 3.19 8.40
N VAL A 50 -3.86 2.38 8.92
CA VAL A 50 -5.09 1.96 8.22
C VAL A 50 -5.98 3.15 7.83
N ILE A 51 -6.00 4.21 8.63
CA ILE A 51 -6.89 5.36 8.41
C ILE A 51 -6.32 6.42 7.47
N PHE A 52 -5.10 6.29 6.96
CA PHE A 52 -4.47 7.32 6.10
C PHE A 52 -5.27 7.64 4.84
N GLY A 53 -6.03 6.69 4.32
CA GLY A 53 -6.79 6.83 3.07
C GLY A 53 -8.09 7.65 3.16
N VAL A 54 -8.51 8.06 4.36
CA VAL A 54 -9.72 8.88 4.56
C VAL A 54 -9.37 10.33 4.91
N THR A 55 -10.31 11.25 4.66
CA THR A 55 -10.16 12.66 5.01
C THR A 55 -9.85 12.83 6.50
N GLY A 56 -8.78 13.56 6.82
CA GLY A 56 -8.32 13.79 8.20
C GLY A 56 -7.56 12.63 8.84
N GLY A 57 -7.48 11.47 8.18
CA GLY A 57 -6.89 10.25 8.74
C GLY A 57 -5.39 10.35 9.02
N VAL A 58 -4.64 11.07 8.17
CA VAL A 58 -3.22 11.37 8.41
C VAL A 58 -3.03 12.16 9.70
N THR A 59 -3.80 13.24 9.88
CA THR A 59 -3.71 14.09 11.08
C THR A 59 -4.07 13.31 12.34
N GLU A 60 -5.13 12.51 12.28
CA GLU A 60 -5.53 11.66 13.42
C GLU A 60 -4.44 10.64 13.78
N ALA A 61 -3.82 10.01 12.78
CA ALA A 61 -2.74 9.06 13.01
C ALA A 61 -1.55 9.68 13.74
N VAL A 62 -1.18 10.92 13.40
CA VAL A 62 -0.13 11.67 14.11
C VAL A 62 -0.55 11.95 15.55
N LEU A 63 -1.79 12.43 15.77
CA LEU A 63 -2.28 12.72 17.12
C LEU A 63 -2.33 11.47 18.01
N ARG A 64 -2.66 10.30 17.46
CA ARG A 64 -2.65 9.02 18.19
C ARG A 64 -1.25 8.63 18.68
N ARG A 65 -0.19 9.06 18.00
CA ARG A 65 1.20 8.76 18.39
C ARG A 65 1.75 9.73 19.45
N LEU A 66 1.22 10.95 19.51
CA LEU A 66 1.65 12.00 20.43
C LEU A 66 0.96 11.93 21.81
N ARG A 67 -0.12 11.17 21.92
CA ARG A 67 -0.73 10.78 23.19
C ARG A 67 0.00 9.58 23.77
#